data_AF-T1G7F8-F1
#
_entry.id   AF-T1G7F8-F1
#
_cell.length_a   1.000
_cell.length_b   1.000
_cell.length_c   1.000
_cell.angle_alpha   90.00
_cell.angle_beta   90.00
_cell.angle_gamma   90.00
#
_symmetry.space_group_name_H-M   'P 1'
#
loop_
_entity.id
_entity.type
_entity.pdbx_description
1 polymer ?
#
loop_
_entity_poly.entity_id
_entity_poly.type
_entity_poly.pdbx_seq_one_letter_code
_entity_poly.pdbx_strand_id
1 'polypeptide(L)'
;MASNVRKKQEEENNLKTLREIVALLHNKHCFDCNQRGPTYVNMMIGSFVCTACSGLLRGLNPPHRVKSISMASFSNDEMEFIKSRGNEFCRKVWLGLYDGRIPMDVDTKDEGRMKDLMCQRYEKKRWYVHPTDSLFEECRRMNTVGRQQQTSHNAKPLSSLVAGLPHVSNYNPVCLFVFEEFFSILFF
;
A
#
# COMPACT_ATOMS: atom_id res chain seq x y z
N MET A 1 -19.99 -4.74 -31.93
CA MET A 1 -19.43 -3.41 -31.56
C MET A 1 -19.82 -2.98 -30.14
N ALA A 2 -21.11 -3.02 -29.75
CA ALA A 2 -21.54 -2.62 -28.40
C ALA A 2 -20.94 -3.45 -27.23
N SER A 3 -20.66 -4.74 -27.43
CA SER A 3 -20.04 -5.62 -26.43
C SER A 3 -18.62 -5.19 -26.06
N ASN A 4 -17.82 -4.79 -27.05
CA ASN A 4 -16.43 -4.36 -26.85
C ASN A 4 -16.35 -3.01 -26.13
N VAL A 5 -17.30 -2.11 -26.38
CA VAL A 5 -17.40 -0.82 -25.67
C VAL A 5 -17.70 -1.03 -24.19
N ARG A 6 -18.66 -1.90 -23.86
CA ARG A 6 -19.00 -2.22 -22.46
C ARG A 6 -17.83 -2.86 -21.72
N LYS A 7 -17.15 -3.82 -22.35
CA LYS A 7 -15.96 -4.47 -21.76
C LYS A 7 -14.84 -3.47 -21.47
N LYS A 8 -14.57 -2.55 -22.41
CA LYS A 8 -13.56 -1.50 -22.21
C LYS A 8 -13.92 -0.57 -21.06
N GLN A 9 -15.17 -0.14 -20.97
CA GLN A 9 -15.66 0.71 -19.88
C GLN A 9 -15.50 0.04 -18.50
N GLU A 10 -15.76 -1.26 -18.45
CA GLU A 10 -15.61 -2.07 -17.24
C GLU A 10 -14.15 -2.22 -16.82
N GLU A 11 -13.24 -2.49 -17.76
CA GLU A 11 -11.80 -2.51 -17.52
C GLU A 11 -11.30 -1.15 -16.97
N GLU A 12 -11.77 -0.03 -17.54
CA GLU A 12 -11.45 1.32 -17.04
C GLU A 12 -11.97 1.56 -15.61
N ASN A 13 -13.20 1.11 -15.31
CA ASN A 13 -13.78 1.22 -13.97
C ASN A 13 -13.02 0.37 -12.94
N ASN A 14 -12.60 -0.84 -13.34
CA ASN A 14 -11.80 -1.73 -12.50
C ASN A 14 -10.42 -1.13 -12.22
N LEU A 15 -9.76 -0.57 -13.24
CA LEU A 15 -8.49 0.12 -13.07
C LEU A 15 -8.61 1.35 -12.16
N LYS A 16 -9.69 2.13 -12.29
CA LYS A 16 -9.96 3.26 -11.39
C LYS A 16 -10.08 2.80 -9.93
N THR A 17 -10.87 1.76 -9.70
CA THR A 17 -11.08 1.19 -8.36
C THR A 17 -9.79 0.61 -7.79
N LEU A 18 -8.99 -0.08 -8.61
CA LEU A 18 -7.70 -0.63 -8.19
C LEU A 18 -6.76 0.48 -7.71
N ARG A 19 -6.68 1.61 -8.44
CA ARG A 19 -5.84 2.76 -8.05
C ARG A 19 -6.24 3.35 -6.71
N GLU A 20 -7.54 3.43 -6.44
CA GLU A 20 -8.07 3.89 -5.13
C GLU A 20 -7.64 2.94 -4.00
N ILE A 21 -7.71 1.62 -4.21
CA ILE A 21 -7.27 0.64 -3.20
C ILE A 21 -5.76 0.72 -2.98
N VAL A 22 -4.96 0.85 -4.04
CA VAL A 22 -3.50 0.99 -3.94
C VAL A 22 -3.11 2.27 -3.18
N ALA A 23 -3.92 3.34 -3.30
CA ALA A 23 -3.67 4.61 -2.62
C ALA A 23 -3.91 4.56 -1.10
N LEU A 24 -4.57 3.53 -0.57
CA LEU A 24 -4.78 3.34 0.86
C LEU A 24 -3.45 3.23 1.61
N LEU A 25 -3.37 3.82 2.80
CA LEU A 25 -2.11 3.96 3.56
C LEU A 25 -1.40 2.61 3.78
N HIS A 26 -2.18 1.58 4.13
CA HIS A 26 -1.66 0.23 4.36
C HIS A 26 -1.10 -0.44 3.10
N ASN A 27 -1.49 0.00 1.91
CA ASN A 27 -1.08 -0.55 0.61
C ASN A 27 0.04 0.27 -0.07
N LYS A 28 0.50 1.37 0.54
CA LYS A 28 1.58 2.21 -0.05
C LYS A 28 2.97 1.58 -0.02
N HIS A 29 3.13 0.49 0.72
CA HIS A 29 4.40 -0.23 0.88
C HIS A 29 4.22 -1.69 0.48
N CYS A 30 5.26 -2.25 -0.12
CA CYS A 30 5.36 -3.67 -0.42
C CYS A 30 5.11 -4.49 0.84
N PHE A 31 4.23 -5.48 0.75
CA PHE A 31 3.92 -6.37 1.87
C PHE A 31 5.14 -7.18 2.34
N ASP A 32 6.07 -7.49 1.44
CA ASP A 32 7.18 -8.38 1.74
C ASP A 32 8.41 -7.66 2.28
N CYS A 33 8.86 -6.62 1.60
CA CYS A 33 10.10 -5.91 1.94
C CYS A 33 9.88 -4.46 2.42
N ASN A 34 8.63 -4.02 2.57
CA ASN A 34 8.26 -2.67 3.00
C ASN A 34 8.74 -1.52 2.08
N GLN A 35 9.30 -1.80 0.90
CA GLN A 35 9.64 -0.78 -0.09
C GLN A 35 8.39 0.01 -0.53
N ARG A 36 8.51 1.34 -0.66
CA ARG A 36 7.43 2.21 -1.13
C ARG A 36 7.03 1.91 -2.58
N GLY A 37 5.75 2.07 -2.88
CA GLY A 37 5.21 1.99 -4.23
C GLY A 37 5.17 0.57 -4.79
N PRO A 38 4.33 -0.32 -4.25
CA PRO A 38 4.13 -1.64 -4.86
C PRO A 38 3.58 -1.50 -6.28
N THR A 39 4.02 -2.39 -7.16
CA THR A 39 3.74 -2.38 -8.61
C THR A 39 2.96 -3.62 -9.05
N TYR A 40 2.82 -4.62 -8.17
CA TYR A 40 2.13 -5.87 -8.42
C TYR A 40 1.11 -6.19 -7.32
N VAL A 41 0.08 -6.94 -7.71
CA VAL A 41 -0.85 -7.61 -6.80
C VAL A 41 -0.53 -9.09 -6.78
N ASN A 42 -0.33 -9.65 -5.59
CA ASN A 42 -0.28 -11.09 -5.36
C ASN A 42 -1.71 -11.63 -5.27
N MET A 43 -2.20 -12.17 -6.38
CA MET A 43 -3.56 -12.67 -6.55
C MET A 43 -3.85 -13.94 -5.77
N MET A 44 -2.85 -14.60 -5.17
CA MET A 44 -3.07 -15.77 -4.33
C MET A 44 -3.61 -15.38 -2.95
N ILE A 45 -3.13 -14.27 -2.38
CA ILE A 45 -3.48 -13.85 -1.01
C ILE A 45 -4.12 -12.45 -0.93
N GLY A 46 -3.99 -11.65 -2.00
CA GLY A 46 -4.52 -10.29 -2.07
C GLY A 46 -3.60 -9.23 -1.45
N SER A 47 -2.29 -9.41 -1.51
CA SER A 47 -1.30 -8.40 -1.07
C SER A 47 -0.75 -7.58 -2.25
N PHE A 48 -0.24 -6.39 -1.96
CA PHE A 48 0.46 -5.49 -2.87
C PHE A 48 1.97 -5.56 -2.62
N VAL A 49 2.74 -5.82 -3.68
CA VAL A 49 4.17 -6.11 -3.61
C VAL A 49 4.95 -5.36 -4.69
N CYS A 50 6.23 -5.13 -4.47
CA CYS A 50 7.12 -4.52 -5.46
C CYS A 50 7.53 -5.54 -6.54
N THR A 51 8.20 -5.05 -7.59
CA THR A 51 8.67 -5.88 -8.71
C THR A 51 9.59 -7.01 -8.26
N ALA A 52 10.58 -6.72 -7.40
CA ALA A 52 11.54 -7.72 -6.92
C ALA A 52 10.84 -8.86 -6.15
N CYS A 53 9.99 -8.51 -5.18
CA CYS A 53 9.22 -9.49 -4.42
C CYS A 53 8.26 -10.30 -5.30
N SER A 54 7.68 -9.68 -6.34
CA SER A 54 6.84 -10.40 -7.31
C SER A 54 7.61 -11.49 -8.06
N GLY A 55 8.92 -11.31 -8.30
CA GLY A 55 9.80 -12.31 -8.90
C GLY A 55 10.05 -13.48 -7.95
N LEU A 56 10.41 -13.18 -6.70
CA LEU A 56 10.65 -14.19 -5.66
C LEU A 56 9.39 -15.04 -5.38
N LEU A 57 8.22 -14.40 -5.33
CA LEU A 57 6.91 -15.05 -5.14
C LEU A 57 6.60 -16.10 -6.23
N ARG A 58 7.04 -15.87 -7.47
CA ARG A 58 6.89 -16.86 -8.56
C ARG A 58 7.83 -18.05 -8.41
N GLY A 59 8.91 -17.91 -7.65
CA GLY A 59 9.89 -18.96 -7.38
C GLY A 59 9.56 -19.83 -6.15
N LEU A 60 8.46 -19.54 -5.45
CA LEU A 60 7.95 -20.37 -4.36
C LEU A 60 7.25 -21.63 -4.89
N ASN A 61 7.03 -22.60 -4.01
CA ASN A 61 6.30 -23.82 -4.31
C ASN A 61 5.10 -24.04 -3.35
N PRO A 62 3.84 -23.87 -3.81
CA PRO A 62 3.44 -23.54 -5.18
C PRO A 62 3.73 -22.06 -5.55
N PRO A 63 3.93 -21.75 -6.85
CA PRO A 63 4.23 -20.41 -7.30
C PRO A 63 3.02 -19.49 -7.11
N HIS A 64 3.24 -18.31 -6.53
CA HIS A 64 2.18 -17.34 -6.36
C HIS A 64 1.81 -16.66 -7.69
N ARG A 65 0.51 -16.50 -7.93
CA ARG A 65 -0.01 -15.75 -9.08
C ARG A 65 0.11 -14.26 -8.81
N VAL A 66 0.91 -13.54 -9.60
CA VAL A 66 1.07 -12.07 -9.46
C VAL A 66 0.67 -11.34 -10.75
N LYS A 67 0.02 -10.17 -10.63
CA LYS A 67 -0.43 -9.32 -11.74
C LYS A 67 0.10 -7.88 -11.60
N SER A 68 0.55 -7.27 -12.69
CA SER A 68 0.99 -5.86 -12.70
C SER A 68 -0.20 -4.94 -12.48
N ILE A 69 -0.06 -3.97 -11.58
CA ILE A 69 -1.10 -2.97 -11.29
C ILE A 69 -1.37 -2.09 -12.51
N SER A 70 -0.34 -1.75 -13.29
CA SER A 70 -0.45 -0.82 -14.42
C SER A 70 -0.70 -1.49 -15.76
N MET A 71 -0.31 -2.76 -15.93
CA MET A 71 -0.29 -3.42 -17.24
C MET A 71 -1.28 -4.59 -17.37
N ALA A 72 -1.81 -5.14 -16.27
CA ALA A 72 -2.70 -6.28 -16.33
C ALA A 72 -4.19 -5.88 -16.33
N SER A 73 -5.01 -6.67 -17.02
CA SER A 73 -6.47 -6.61 -16.88
C SER A 73 -6.92 -7.45 -15.68
N PHE A 74 -7.88 -6.93 -14.93
CA PHE A 74 -8.49 -7.56 -13.78
C PHE A 74 -9.97 -7.83 -14.06
N SER A 75 -10.39 -9.09 -13.89
CA SER A 75 -11.81 -9.43 -13.95
C SER A 75 -12.58 -8.88 -12.74
N ASN A 76 -13.90 -8.86 -12.81
CA ASN A 76 -14.72 -8.42 -11.67
C ASN A 76 -14.50 -9.29 -10.42
N ASP A 77 -14.39 -10.60 -10.58
CA ASP A 77 -14.13 -11.52 -9.47
C ASP A 77 -12.77 -11.25 -8.82
N GLU A 78 -11.76 -10.95 -9.64
CA GLU A 78 -10.43 -10.55 -9.15
C GLU A 78 -10.49 -9.21 -8.42
N MET A 79 -11.25 -8.25 -8.93
CA MET A 79 -11.45 -6.97 -8.27
C MET A 79 -12.20 -7.13 -6.94
N GLU A 80 -13.18 -8.02 -6.86
CA GLU A 80 -13.91 -8.32 -5.63
C GLU A 80 -13.02 -9.00 -4.59
N PHE A 81 -12.15 -9.90 -5.05
CA PHE A 81 -11.10 -10.49 -4.21
C PHE A 81 -10.13 -9.42 -3.68
N ILE A 82 -9.69 -8.48 -4.51
CA ILE A 82 -8.78 -7.40 -4.08
C ILE A 82 -9.47 -6.49 -3.06
N LYS A 83 -10.74 -6.12 -3.29
CA LYS A 83 -11.55 -5.29 -2.39
C LYS A 83 -11.75 -5.90 -1.00
N SER A 84 -11.76 -7.23 -0.90
CA SER A 84 -11.93 -7.95 0.38
C SER A 84 -10.61 -8.27 1.09
N ARG A 85 -9.46 -7.89 0.52
CA ARG A 85 -8.11 -8.16 1.04
C ARG A 85 -7.32 -6.87 1.22
N GLY A 86 -6.06 -6.84 0.80
CA GLY A 86 -5.11 -5.75 1.02
C GLY A 86 -4.07 -6.09 2.08
N ASN A 87 -3.06 -5.22 2.20
CA ASN A 87 -1.90 -5.52 3.04
C ASN A 87 -2.23 -5.56 4.53
N GLU A 88 -3.22 -4.78 4.98
CA GLU A 88 -3.67 -4.82 6.37
C GLU A 88 -4.30 -6.18 6.71
N PHE A 89 -5.18 -6.69 5.84
CA PHE A 89 -5.71 -8.04 5.93
C PHE A 89 -4.57 -9.06 5.98
N CYS A 90 -3.64 -8.97 5.02
CA CYS A 90 -2.55 -9.92 4.88
C CYS A 90 -1.59 -9.89 6.08
N ARG A 91 -1.41 -8.75 6.75
CA ARG A 91 -0.63 -8.68 8.00
C ARG A 91 -1.28 -9.50 9.09
N LYS A 92 -2.58 -9.30 9.33
CA LYS A 92 -3.33 -10.03 10.36
C LYS A 92 -3.33 -11.55 10.12
N VAL A 93 -3.30 -11.98 8.85
CA VAL A 93 -3.29 -13.40 8.48
C VAL A 93 -1.88 -13.99 8.42
N TRP A 94 -0.97 -13.42 7.64
CA TRP A 94 0.33 -14.03 7.33
C TRP A 94 1.43 -13.63 8.30
N LEU A 95 1.18 -12.62 9.14
CA LEU A 95 2.05 -12.16 10.22
C LEU A 95 1.29 -12.13 11.56
N GLY A 96 0.18 -12.87 11.69
CA GLY A 96 -0.68 -12.79 12.88
C GLY A 96 -0.02 -13.31 14.16
N LEU A 97 0.94 -14.22 14.04
CA LEU A 97 1.75 -14.73 15.17
C LEU A 97 3.15 -14.10 15.23
N TYR A 98 3.43 -13.10 14.41
CA TYR A 98 4.75 -12.48 14.35
C TYR A 98 4.94 -11.52 15.52
N ASP A 99 6.04 -11.67 16.25
CA ASP A 99 6.31 -10.98 17.52
C ASP A 99 7.42 -9.92 17.42
N GLY A 100 7.89 -9.60 16.21
CA GLY A 100 8.90 -8.56 15.99
C GLY A 100 10.35 -8.99 16.23
N ARG A 101 10.62 -10.22 16.69
CA ARG A 101 11.99 -10.65 17.03
C ARG A 101 12.90 -10.85 15.82
N ILE A 102 12.33 -11.13 14.66
CA ILE A 102 13.07 -11.37 13.40
C ILE A 102 12.86 -10.18 12.49
N PRO A 103 13.87 -9.34 12.19
CA PRO A 103 13.73 -8.19 11.30
C PRO A 103 13.12 -8.61 9.94
N MET A 104 11.99 -7.99 9.59
CA MET A 104 11.25 -8.25 8.35
C MET A 104 11.66 -7.28 7.23
N ASP A 105 12.31 -6.18 7.59
CA ASP A 105 13.00 -5.23 6.71
C ASP A 105 14.34 -5.82 6.26
N VAL A 106 14.28 -6.96 5.59
CA VAL A 106 15.45 -7.54 4.94
C VAL A 106 15.78 -6.67 3.72
N ASP A 107 17.05 -6.29 3.58
CA ASP A 107 17.52 -5.62 2.36
C ASP A 107 17.18 -6.52 1.16
N THR A 108 16.37 -5.98 0.25
CA THR A 108 16.00 -6.64 -1.00
C THR A 108 17.18 -7.09 -1.85
N LYS A 109 18.38 -6.54 -1.61
CA LYS A 109 19.63 -6.97 -2.28
C LYS A 109 20.10 -8.36 -1.85
N ASP A 110 19.73 -8.83 -0.66
CA ASP A 110 19.97 -10.21 -0.22
C ASP A 110 18.79 -11.09 -0.63
N GLU A 111 18.76 -11.47 -1.91
CA GLU A 111 17.72 -12.33 -2.48
C GLU A 111 17.61 -13.68 -1.75
N GLY A 112 18.73 -14.23 -1.27
CA GLY A 112 18.77 -15.50 -0.56
C GLY A 112 18.01 -15.43 0.76
N ARG A 113 18.31 -14.42 1.58
CA ARG A 113 17.62 -14.19 2.85
C ARG A 113 16.16 -13.80 2.65
N MET A 114 15.86 -12.99 1.64
CA MET A 114 14.47 -12.64 1.31
C MET A 114 13.67 -13.87 0.87
N LYS A 115 14.26 -14.75 0.05
CA LYS A 115 13.62 -16.00 -0.38
C LYS A 115 13.33 -16.92 0.80
N ASP A 116 14.30 -17.12 1.70
CA ASP A 116 14.07 -17.96 2.89
C ASP A 116 12.95 -17.38 3.77
N LEU A 117 12.91 -16.05 3.97
CA LEU A 117 11.83 -15.40 4.69
C LEU A 117 10.46 -15.63 4.04
N MET A 118 10.37 -15.55 2.71
CA MET A 118 9.15 -15.84 1.97
C MET A 118 8.73 -17.31 2.09
N CYS A 119 9.68 -18.26 2.00
CA CYS A 119 9.40 -19.67 2.23
C CYS A 119 8.88 -19.91 3.66
N GLN A 120 9.47 -19.26 4.67
CA GLN A 120 8.97 -19.33 6.05
C GLN A 120 7.55 -18.78 6.19
N ARG A 121 7.25 -17.66 5.52
CA ARG A 121 5.95 -16.98 5.59
C ARG A 121 4.86 -17.76 4.86
N TYR A 122 5.10 -18.19 3.63
CA TYR A 122 4.06 -18.70 2.74
C TYR A 122 4.00 -20.23 2.65
N GLU A 123 5.15 -20.90 2.58
CA GLU A 123 5.21 -22.36 2.46
C GLU A 123 5.10 -23.02 3.84
N LYS A 124 5.95 -22.59 4.79
CA LYS A 124 5.96 -23.12 6.16
C LYS A 124 4.85 -22.52 7.03
N LYS A 125 4.18 -21.45 6.56
CA LYS A 125 3.10 -20.76 7.27
C LYS A 125 3.46 -20.38 8.71
N ARG A 126 4.72 -19.99 8.94
CA ARG A 126 5.31 -19.83 10.29
C ARG A 126 4.53 -18.88 11.19
N TRP A 127 3.93 -17.84 10.62
CA TRP A 127 3.15 -16.83 11.35
C TRP A 127 1.70 -16.73 10.87
N TYR A 128 1.21 -17.78 10.21
CA TYR A 128 -0.13 -17.82 9.65
C TYR A 128 -1.19 -17.99 10.73
N VAL A 129 -2.23 -17.18 10.66
CA VAL A 129 -3.47 -17.32 11.43
C VAL A 129 -4.62 -17.45 10.45
N HIS A 130 -5.48 -18.45 10.64
CA HIS A 130 -6.64 -18.63 9.78
C HIS A 130 -7.59 -17.42 9.90
N PRO A 131 -7.99 -16.77 8.78
CA PRO A 131 -8.86 -15.62 8.84
C PRO A 131 -10.28 -16.00 9.29
N THR A 132 -10.90 -15.13 10.09
CA THR A 132 -12.31 -15.24 10.48
C THR A 132 -13.20 -14.42 9.55
N ASP A 133 -14.49 -14.75 9.48
CA ASP A 133 -15.47 -13.99 8.67
C ASP A 133 -15.52 -12.51 9.07
N SER A 134 -15.41 -12.22 10.37
CA SER A 134 -15.32 -10.85 10.87
C SER A 134 -14.12 -10.08 10.33
N LEU A 135 -12.98 -10.75 10.10
CA LEU A 135 -11.79 -10.11 9.55
C LEU A 135 -11.98 -9.76 8.06
N PHE A 136 -12.65 -10.63 7.30
CA PHE A 136 -13.01 -10.34 5.91
C PHE A 136 -13.91 -9.11 5.80
N GLU A 137 -14.92 -9.03 6.66
CA GLU A 137 -15.85 -7.90 6.66
C GLU A 137 -15.17 -6.60 7.10
N GLU A 138 -14.31 -6.68 8.12
CA GLU A 138 -13.52 -5.54 8.58
C GLU A 138 -12.68 -4.94 7.45
N CYS A 139 -11.99 -5.80 6.68
CA CYS A 139 -11.14 -5.35 5.57
C CYS A 139 -11.94 -4.80 4.39
N ARG A 140 -13.09 -5.41 4.06
CA ARG A 140 -14.04 -4.87 3.07
C ARG A 140 -14.49 -3.45 3.46
N ARG A 141 -14.80 -3.23 4.74
CA ARG A 141 -15.16 -1.91 5.27
C ARG A 141 -14.00 -0.92 5.22
N MET A 142 -12.79 -1.32 5.58
CA MET A 142 -11.61 -0.44 5.53
C MET A 142 -11.29 0.01 4.10
N ASN A 143 -11.39 -0.90 3.13
CA ASN A 143 -11.11 -0.59 1.73
C ASN A 143 -12.19 0.32 1.10
N THR A 144 -13.41 0.32 1.61
CA THR A 144 -14.50 1.20 1.17
C THR A 144 -14.48 2.56 1.86
N VAL A 145 -14.22 2.63 3.17
CA VAL A 145 -14.17 3.89 3.95
C VAL A 145 -12.92 4.71 3.65
N GLY A 146 -11.76 4.06 3.47
CA GLY A 146 -10.52 4.76 3.11
C GLY A 146 -10.62 5.53 1.78
N ARG A 147 -11.51 5.10 0.89
CA ARG A 147 -11.87 5.79 -0.36
C ARG A 147 -12.60 7.11 -0.11
N GLN A 148 -13.49 7.18 0.89
CA GLN A 148 -14.28 8.37 1.23
C GLN A 148 -13.49 9.41 2.06
N GLN A 149 -12.53 8.96 2.87
CA GLN A 149 -11.72 9.87 3.70
C GLN A 149 -10.56 10.52 2.93
N GLN A 150 -10.06 9.87 1.87
CA GLN A 150 -9.07 10.48 0.97
C GLN A 150 -9.66 11.58 0.07
N THR A 151 -10.93 11.47 -0.33
CA THR A 151 -11.59 12.54 -1.11
C THR A 151 -11.81 13.81 -0.28
N SER A 152 -12.01 13.71 1.03
CA SER A 152 -12.14 14.88 1.91
C SER A 152 -10.79 15.55 2.24
N HIS A 153 -9.68 14.79 2.30
CA HIS A 153 -8.36 15.35 2.64
C HIS A 153 -7.66 16.06 1.48
N ASN A 154 -8.12 15.86 0.24
CA ASN A 154 -7.59 16.51 -0.96
C ASN A 154 -8.43 17.73 -1.42
N ALA A 155 -9.45 18.12 -0.65
CA ALA A 155 -10.22 19.34 -0.84
C ALA A 155 -9.81 20.40 0.20
N LYS A 156 -8.60 20.95 0.07
CA LYS A 156 -8.30 22.26 0.64
C LYS A 156 -8.12 23.24 -0.52
N PRO A 157 -9.02 24.23 -0.71
CA PRO A 157 -8.82 25.26 -1.71
C PRO A 157 -7.64 26.16 -1.30
N LEU A 158 -6.75 26.43 -2.26
CA LEU A 158 -5.63 27.38 -2.18
C LEU A 158 -6.11 28.84 -2.17
N SER A 159 -6.94 29.26 -1.20
CA SER A 159 -7.47 30.64 -1.23
C SER A 159 -7.75 31.35 0.10
N SER A 160 -7.25 30.91 1.25
CA SER A 160 -7.56 31.59 2.54
C SER A 160 -6.37 32.17 3.32
N LEU A 161 -5.22 32.43 2.70
CA LEU A 161 -4.08 33.09 3.37
C LEU A 161 -3.92 34.60 3.05
N VAL A 162 -5.00 35.28 2.66
CA VAL A 162 -5.00 36.74 2.56
C VAL A 162 -6.18 37.32 3.34
N ALA A 163 -5.94 37.65 4.61
CA ALA A 163 -6.51 38.79 5.34
C ALA A 163 -6.43 38.53 6.85
N GLY A 164 -5.61 39.31 7.56
CA GLY A 164 -5.62 39.32 9.01
C GLY A 164 -4.25 39.53 9.64
N LEU A 165 -3.56 40.62 9.28
CA LEU A 165 -2.49 41.16 10.11
C LEU A 165 -3.12 42.02 11.20
N PRO A 166 -3.10 41.62 12.49
CA PRO A 166 -3.22 42.58 13.57
C PRO A 166 -1.86 43.25 13.80
N HIS A 167 -1.96 44.56 13.94
CA HIS A 167 -0.92 45.53 14.24
C HIS A 167 -0.04 45.12 15.45
N VAL A 168 1.27 45.27 15.27
CA VAL A 168 2.33 45.04 16.27
C VAL A 168 2.19 46.05 17.43
N SER A 169 2.32 45.56 18.67
CA SER A 169 2.75 46.38 19.81
C SER A 169 3.45 45.52 20.86
N ASN A 170 4.74 45.85 21.06
CA ASN A 170 5.57 45.69 22.26
C ASN A 170 6.17 44.32 22.66
N TYR A 171 7.45 44.17 22.30
CA TYR A 171 8.63 43.67 23.06
C TYR A 171 8.42 43.05 24.46
N ASN A 172 8.99 41.87 24.74
CA ASN A 172 10.37 41.61 25.26
C ASN A 172 10.61 40.08 25.50
N PRO A 173 11.83 39.54 25.75
CA PRO A 173 12.45 38.57 24.84
C PRO A 173 13.05 37.34 25.57
N VAL A 174 12.41 36.17 25.49
CA VAL A 174 13.12 34.91 25.81
C VAL A 174 12.46 33.74 25.08
N CYS A 175 12.81 33.53 23.81
CA CYS A 175 12.72 32.24 23.07
C CYS A 175 12.87 32.50 21.56
N LEU A 176 14.05 32.93 21.16
CA LEU A 176 14.52 32.90 19.78
C LEU A 176 15.95 32.34 19.81
N PHE A 177 16.36 31.71 18.72
CA PHE A 177 17.61 30.97 18.47
C PHE A 177 17.54 29.48 18.88
N VAL A 178 17.59 28.50 17.97
CA VAL A 178 18.00 28.48 16.55
C VAL A 178 17.26 27.35 15.82
N PHE A 179 16.53 27.71 14.76
CA PHE A 179 16.11 26.84 13.67
C PHE A 179 16.59 27.53 12.39
N GLU A 180 16.98 26.75 11.39
CA GLU A 180 17.51 27.12 10.07
C GLU A 180 19.02 27.41 10.01
N GLU A 181 19.75 26.51 9.36
CA GLU A 181 20.81 26.87 8.42
C GLU A 181 21.07 25.70 7.43
N PHE A 182 21.20 26.08 6.16
CA PHE A 182 21.71 25.32 5.00
C PHE A 182 20.85 24.27 4.28
N PHE A 183 19.83 24.77 3.56
CA PHE A 183 19.53 24.29 2.21
C PHE A 183 20.32 25.16 1.20
N SER A 184 21.53 24.74 0.83
CA SER A 184 22.20 25.21 -0.38
C SER A 184 23.33 24.24 -0.73
N ILE A 185 23.16 23.49 -1.82
CA ILE A 185 24.14 23.21 -2.89
C ILE A 185 23.47 22.21 -3.83
N LEU A 186 23.02 22.76 -4.95
CA LEU A 186 22.65 22.07 -6.18
C LEU A 186 23.89 22.16 -7.10
N PHE A 187 24.14 21.12 -7.90
CA PHE A 187 25.10 21.08 -9.03
C PHE A 187 26.60 21.24 -8.70
N PHE A 188 27.28 20.09 -8.59
CA PHE A 188 28.33 19.70 -9.52
C PHE A 188 28.20 18.21 -9.85
#